data_AF-A0A949T955-F1
#
_entry.id   AF-A0A949T955-F1
#
_cell.length_a   1.000
_cell.length_b   1.000
_cell.length_c   1.000
_cell.angle_alpha   90.00
_cell.angle_beta   90.00
_cell.angle_gamma   90.00
#
_symmetry.space_group_name_H-M   'P 1'
#
loop_
_entity.id
_entity.type
_entity.pdbx_description
1 polymer ?
#
loop_
_entity_poly.entity_id
_entity_poly.type
_entity_poly.pdbx_seq_one_letter_code
_entity_poly.pdbx_strand_id
1 'polypeptide(L)' 'MLEQVCQLARNAGDAIMQVYDGAKPMEYARKQDDSPVTAADIAAHTVILEG' A
#
# COMPACT_ATOMS: atom_id res chain seq x y z
N MET A 1 1.91 -14.47 16.49
CA MET A 1 1.04 -13.29 16.27
C MET A 1 1.84 -12.04 15.92
N LEU A 2 2.75 -11.54 16.79
CA LEU A 2 3.52 -10.33 16.47
C LEU A 2 4.40 -10.48 15.22
N GLU A 3 5.09 -11.62 15.08
CA GLU A 3 5.92 -11.90 13.90
C GLU A 3 5.13 -11.89 12.59
N GLN A 4 3.90 -12.41 12.59
CA GLN A 4 3.04 -12.41 11.41
C GLN A 4 2.61 -10.99 11.03
N VAL A 5 2.27 -10.16 12.01
CA VAL A 5 1.97 -8.73 11.78
C VAL A 5 3.20 -8.00 11.24
N CYS A 6 4.39 -8.27 11.77
CA CYS A 6 5.63 -7.70 11.26
C CYS A 6 5.92 -8.12 9.82
N GLN A 7 5.67 -9.38 9.47
CA GLN A 7 5.86 -9.87 8.11
C GLN A 7 4.85 -9.24 7.15
N LEU A 8 3.58 -9.17 7.54
CA LEU A 8 2.52 -8.53 6.75
C LEU A 8 2.83 -7.06 6.48
N ALA A 9 3.29 -6.33 7.50
CA ALA A 9 3.69 -4.94 7.35
C ALA A 9 4.88 -4.75 6.39
N ARG A 10 5.86 -5.66 6.41
CA ARG A 10 6.99 -5.64 5.45
C ARG A 10 6.51 -5.88 4.03
N ASN A 11 5.65 -6.88 3.82
CA ASN A 11 5.09 -7.18 2.50
C ASN A 11 4.29 -5.99 1.94
N ALA A 12 3.52 -5.30 2.79
CA ALA A 12 2.81 -4.08 2.41
C ALA A 12 3.79 -2.94 2.04
N GLY A 13 4.90 -2.81 2.78
CA GLY A 13 5.98 -1.89 2.45
C GLY A 13 6.65 -2.19 1.10
N ASP A 14 6.89 -3.46 0.79
CA ASP A 14 7.44 -3.87 -0.51
C ASP A 14 6.49 -3.49 -1.66
N ALA A 15 5.17 -3.66 -1.47
CA ALA A 15 4.17 -3.25 -2.44
C ALA A 15 4.11 -1.72 -2.66
N ILE A 16 4.37 -0.93 -1.61
CA ILE A 16 4.53 0.52 -1.71
C ILE A 16 5.76 0.85 -2.58
N MET A 17 6.89 0.20 -2.32
CA MET A 17 8.14 0.46 -3.05
C MET A 17 8.03 0.17 -4.54
N GLN A 18 7.25 -0.84 -4.96
CA GLN A 18 6.98 -1.09 -6.38
C GLN A 18 6.35 0.10 -7.11
N VAL A 19 5.53 0.91 -6.42
CA VAL A 19 4.94 2.12 -7.02
C VAL A 19 6.00 3.21 -7.14
N TYR A 20 6.85 3.37 -6.13
CA TYR A 20 7.95 4.35 -6.17
C TYR A 20 9.05 4.00 -7.18
N ASP A 21 9.34 2.71 -7.36
CA ASP A 21 10.28 2.21 -8.35
C ASP A 21 9.74 2.31 -9.80
N GLY A 22 8.50 2.79 -9.96
CA GLY A 22 7.87 2.97 -11.27
C GLY A 22 7.36 1.68 -11.91
N ALA A 23 7.34 0.56 -11.16
CA ALA A 23 6.73 -0.68 -11.64
C ALA A 23 5.19 -0.58 -11.74
N LYS A 24 4.59 0.40 -11.05
CA LYS A 24 3.19 0.80 -11.19
C LYS A 24 3.11 2.31 -11.45
N PRO A 25 2.11 2.78 -12.24
CA PRO A 25 1.91 4.20 -12.44
C PRO A 25 1.61 4.89 -11.10
N MET A 26 2.23 6.06 -10.90
CA MET A 26 1.95 6.90 -9.75
C MET A 26 0.62 7.63 -9.98
N GLU A 27 -0.45 7.10 -9.40
CA GLU A 27 -1.79 7.69 -9.47
C GLU A 27 -2.19 8.28 -8.12
N TYR A 28 -2.93 9.38 -8.16
CA TYR A 28 -3.55 10.01 -6.99
C TYR A 28 -5.06 10.12 -7.19
N ALA A 29 -5.80 9.90 -6.12
CA ALA A 29 -7.24 10.11 -6.05
C ALA A 29 -7.58 10.86 -4.75
N ARG A 30 -8.82 11.34 -4.64
CA ARG A 30 -9.35 11.93 -3.40
C ARG A 30 -10.46 11.03 -2.86
N LYS A 31 -10.47 10.84 -1.55
CA LYS A 31 -11.56 10.17 -0.85
C LYS A 31 -12.76 11.11 -0.71
N GLN A 32 -13.87 10.59 -0.18
CA GLN A 32 -15.09 11.39 0.04
C GLN A 32 -14.88 12.55 1.03
N ASP A 33 -13.93 12.42 1.94
CA ASP A 33 -13.52 13.46 2.89
C ASP A 33 -12.44 14.40 2.33
N ASP A 34 -12.23 14.37 1.01
CA ASP A 34 -11.27 15.20 0.29
C ASP A 34 -9.78 14.96 0.63
N SER A 35 -9.48 13.93 1.44
CA SER A 35 -8.12 13.51 1.72
C SER A 35 -7.47 12.80 0.51
N PRO A 36 -6.15 12.97 0.28
CA PRO A 36 -5.45 12.32 -0.81
C PRO A 36 -5.26 10.82 -0.53
N VAL A 37 -5.30 10.03 -1.60
CA VAL A 37 -4.91 8.61 -1.59
C VAL A 37 -4.13 8.32 -2.87
N THR A 38 -3.10 7.50 -2.77
CA THR A 38 -2.23 7.15 -3.89
C THR A 38 -2.35 5.67 -4.26
N ALA A 39 -1.84 5.32 -5.44
CA ALA A 39 -1.66 3.92 -5.84
C ALA A 39 -0.82 3.12 -4.82
N ALA A 40 0.12 3.77 -4.13
CA ALA A 40 0.93 3.13 -3.09
C ALA A 40 0.09 2.76 -1.86
N ASP A 41 -0.78 3.65 -1.40
CA ASP A 41 -1.68 3.39 -0.27
C ASP A 41 -2.64 2.23 -0.57
N ILE A 42 -3.17 2.19 -1.81
CA ILE A 42 -4.07 1.13 -2.26
C ILE A 42 -3.34 -0.21 -2.33
N ALA A 43 -2.13 -0.24 -2.89
CA ALA A 43 -1.33 -1.46 -2.97
C ALA A 43 -1.00 -2.05 -1.59
N ALA A 44 -0.61 -1.20 -0.63
CA ALA A 44 -0.36 -1.61 0.75
C ALA A 44 -1.63 -2.18 1.41
N HIS A 45 -2.76 -1.50 1.21
CA HIS A 45 -4.05 -1.89 1.77
C HIS A 45 -4.50 -3.26 1.27
N THR A 46 -4.35 -3.55 -0.03
CA THR A 46 -4.66 -4.88 -0.60
C THR A 46 -3.85 -5.98 0.07
N VAL A 47 -2.53 -5.80 0.23
CA VAL A 47 -1.68 -6.80 0.90
C VAL A 47 -2.13 -7.04 2.33
N ILE A 48 -2.47 -5.98 3.07
CA ILE A 48 -2.92 -6.09 4.46
C ILE A 48 -4.26 -6.82 4.57
N LEU A 49 -5.19 -6.65 3.62
CA LEU A 49 -6.47 -7.36 3.62
C LEU A 49 -6.36 -8.84 3.27
N GLU A 50 -5.31 -9.25 2.56
CA GLU A 50 -5.08 -10.63 2.14
C GLU A 50 -4.36 -11.49 3.20
N GLY A 51 -3.77 -10.88 4.23
CA GLY A 51 -3.02 -11.56 5.30
C GLY A 51 -3.81 -11.75 6.60
#